data_AF-A0A1R4KKH4-F1
#
_entry.id   AF-A0A1R4KKH4-F1
#
_cell.length_a   1.000
_cell.length_b   1.000
_cell.length_c   1.000
_cell.angle_alpha   90.00
_cell.angle_beta   90.00
_cell.angle_gamma   90.00
#
_symmetry.space_group_name_H-M   'P 1'
#
loop_
_entity.id
_entity.type
_entity.pdbx_description
1 polymer ?
#
loop_
_entity_poly.entity_id
_entity_poly.type
_entity_poly.pdbx_seq_one_letter_code
_entity_poly.pdbx_strand_id
1 'polypeptide(L)'
;MNHKDSVFLTLSKCFCYYFFVFDKHASCFRGLYSVFFSTTQFTMKKYFFSRTRFLCKAPILIGVLSFVFWFSVTCYGQTIPWEGKWQLRYKQAPHMPPLEMALDIAAPVSQMLYPSRLTLKYRDFVGEYSLLLVRKNESELAIARNKYPIREAPYSLGPWMIYLNGVFHRTADNSIRIRRMWFDNFAFFMKGLSDNEVFVNDKVYLREFLYRTPLELKKVDPLAWSDSVAIHEILSSDSIYYGIYDTFSTNSEQLDLSIRDQERYDRDTITIVHNGRTFINRVPIERMMEQRKLKLDSGQNYIAFFADNYGELPPNTANFILTDTDYGGYSFNFADRSNAFATLMVASFNYQPDSVSKTAGKNDVKTSARKGKTVAVSDKPVEVPRALRKVGVWKVSDPILFLEFWDDQIQDGDKISILVNEVPVQNGLAVLREPQRIGITLKKGLNRIRFVADNEGGIPPNTAVLKMSSGNKNRLFYLNTSLEVDNVLEITLS
;
A
#
# COMPACT_ATOMS: atom_id res chain seq x y z
N MET A 1 -65.56 -26.60 -14.45
CA MET A 1 -65.54 -28.08 -14.48
C MET A 1 -64.16 -28.51 -13.98
N ASN A 2 -63.95 -28.77 -12.68
CA ASN A 2 -64.18 -30.06 -11.94
C ASN A 2 -63.56 -31.24 -12.70
N HIS A 3 -62.68 -32.13 -12.21
CA HIS A 3 -62.29 -32.72 -10.90
C HIS A 3 -60.83 -33.29 -11.06
N LYS A 4 -59.90 -33.31 -10.08
CA LYS A 4 -59.65 -34.35 -9.03
C LYS A 4 -59.55 -35.80 -9.57
N ASP A 5 -58.74 -36.76 -9.12
CA ASP A 5 -57.78 -37.04 -8.04
C ASP A 5 -57.09 -38.39 -8.44
N SER A 6 -55.77 -38.60 -8.29
CA SER A 6 -55.06 -39.43 -7.26
C SER A 6 -55.13 -40.98 -7.32
N VAL A 7 -54.10 -41.62 -6.72
CA VAL A 7 -53.87 -43.04 -6.29
C VAL A 7 -52.89 -43.85 -7.18
N PHE A 8 -51.60 -44.10 -6.83
CA PHE A 8 -50.91 -44.93 -5.79
C PHE A 8 -50.85 -46.46 -6.03
N LEU A 9 -49.63 -47.02 -6.18
CA LEU A 9 -48.99 -48.16 -5.46
C LEU A 9 -47.74 -48.68 -6.24
N THR A 10 -46.47 -48.54 -5.82
CA THR A 10 -45.64 -49.18 -4.75
C THR A 10 -44.92 -50.48 -5.15
N LEU A 11 -43.58 -50.52 -4.96
CA LEU A 11 -42.69 -51.59 -4.41
C LEU A 11 -41.25 -51.39 -4.97
N SER A 12 -40.12 -51.51 -4.28
CA SER A 12 -39.71 -51.77 -2.88
C SER A 12 -38.19 -51.49 -2.79
N LYS A 13 -37.70 -50.60 -1.90
CA LYS A 13 -36.88 -50.85 -0.68
C LYS A 13 -35.59 -51.68 -0.86
N CYS A 14 -34.42 -51.32 -0.29
CA CYS A 14 -34.00 -51.28 1.13
C CYS A 14 -32.47 -50.93 1.15
N PHE A 15 -31.77 -50.42 2.16
CA PHE A 15 -31.97 -50.22 3.60
C PHE A 15 -31.01 -49.13 4.12
N CYS A 16 -31.40 -48.44 5.19
CA CYS A 16 -30.69 -47.35 5.90
C CYS A 16 -30.07 -47.82 7.25
N TYR A 17 -29.44 -46.86 7.93
CA TYR A 17 -29.15 -46.70 9.38
C TYR A 17 -27.84 -47.31 9.93
N TYR A 18 -27.13 -46.77 10.94
CA TYR A 18 -26.87 -45.45 11.57
C TYR A 18 -26.02 -45.75 12.84
N PHE A 19 -25.45 -44.70 13.45
CA PHE A 19 -25.07 -44.56 14.87
C PHE A 19 -23.61 -44.79 15.35
N PHE A 20 -23.40 -44.17 16.52
CA PHE A 20 -22.25 -43.45 17.08
C PHE A 20 -21.81 -44.15 18.39
N VAL A 21 -20.60 -43.79 18.87
CA VAL A 21 -20.05 -43.86 20.26
C VAL A 21 -19.45 -45.16 20.86
N PHE A 22 -18.31 -44.93 21.55
CA PHE A 22 -17.68 -45.60 22.71
C PHE A 22 -16.64 -46.74 22.53
N ASP A 23 -15.37 -46.33 22.67
CA ASP A 23 -14.33 -46.72 23.64
C ASP A 23 -14.25 -48.14 24.25
N LYS A 24 -12.98 -48.51 24.53
CA LYS A 24 -12.42 -49.52 25.46
C LYS A 24 -12.11 -50.95 25.00
N HIS A 25 -10.81 -51.25 25.19
CA HIS A 25 -10.16 -52.55 25.48
C HIS A 25 -10.31 -53.66 24.42
N ALA A 26 -9.42 -54.63 24.26
CA ALA A 26 -8.03 -54.90 24.58
C ALA A 26 -7.81 -56.36 24.13
N SER A 27 -6.61 -56.65 23.63
CA SER A 27 -5.94 -57.97 23.77
C SER A 27 -6.30 -59.14 22.84
N CYS A 28 -5.21 -59.74 22.35
CA CYS A 28 -4.94 -61.17 22.13
C CYS A 28 -5.37 -61.84 20.81
N PHE A 29 -4.41 -62.08 19.90
CA PHE A 29 -3.67 -63.35 19.71
C PHE A 29 -2.67 -63.19 18.52
N ARG A 30 -1.34 -63.26 18.77
CA ARG A 30 -0.37 -64.32 18.35
C ARG A 30 -0.50 -64.77 16.89
N GLY A 31 0.54 -64.84 16.04
CA GLY A 31 1.99 -64.69 16.20
C GLY A 31 2.73 -65.18 14.93
N LEU A 32 4.08 -65.14 14.98
CA LEU A 32 5.11 -65.59 14.00
C LEU A 32 5.48 -64.54 12.92
N TYR A 33 6.72 -64.10 12.69
CA TYR A 33 8.07 -64.61 12.98
C TYR A 33 9.07 -63.48 13.29
N SER A 34 10.03 -63.80 14.16
CA SER A 34 11.21 -63.02 14.58
C SER A 34 12.30 -62.89 13.52
N VAL A 35 13.17 -61.87 13.62
CA VAL A 35 14.65 -62.01 13.76
C VAL A 35 15.30 -60.62 13.96
N PHE A 36 15.86 -60.46 15.16
CA PHE A 36 17.02 -59.66 15.60
C PHE A 36 16.97 -58.13 15.82
N PHE A 37 16.87 -57.81 17.11
CA PHE A 37 17.26 -56.59 17.83
C PHE A 37 18.76 -56.59 18.18
N SER A 38 19.32 -55.41 18.47
CA SER A 38 20.23 -55.17 19.59
C SER A 38 20.40 -53.64 19.81
N THR A 39 19.70 -52.99 20.76
CA THR A 39 20.01 -52.80 22.22
C THR A 39 21.28 -51.93 22.47
N THR A 40 21.38 -50.95 23.37
CA THR A 40 20.55 -50.47 24.50
C THR A 40 21.16 -49.16 25.08
N GLN A 41 20.34 -48.31 25.69
CA GLN A 41 20.73 -47.30 26.71
C GLN A 41 21.18 -47.97 28.02
N PHE A 42 21.95 -47.27 28.90
CA PHE A 42 21.66 -47.20 30.36
C PHE A 42 22.54 -46.16 31.14
N THR A 43 21.85 -45.23 31.82
CA THR A 43 22.01 -44.64 33.18
C THR A 43 23.26 -43.92 33.75
N MET A 44 22.92 -42.87 34.52
CA MET A 44 23.69 -42.03 35.45
C MET A 44 24.27 -42.71 36.72
N LYS A 45 25.37 -42.15 37.26
CA LYS A 45 25.54 -41.87 38.72
C LYS A 45 26.68 -40.87 39.03
N LYS A 46 26.44 -40.05 40.07
CA LYS A 46 27.30 -39.03 40.74
C LYS A 46 28.51 -39.63 41.49
N TYR A 47 29.61 -38.88 41.64
CA TYR A 47 30.12 -38.25 42.90
C TYR A 47 31.64 -37.85 42.86
N PHE A 48 31.90 -36.58 43.22
CA PHE A 48 32.95 -36.01 44.12
C PHE A 48 34.48 -36.19 43.95
N PHE A 49 35.17 -35.02 44.02
CA PHE A 49 36.48 -34.66 44.65
C PHE A 49 37.75 -35.46 44.27
N SER A 50 38.96 -34.89 44.09
CA SER A 50 39.59 -33.71 44.66
C SER A 50 40.87 -33.31 43.88
N ARG A 51 41.30 -32.04 44.08
CA ARG A 51 42.67 -31.44 44.11
C ARG A 51 43.85 -32.34 43.65
N THR A 52 44.88 -31.85 42.95
CA THR A 52 45.87 -30.85 43.46
C THR A 52 46.84 -30.40 42.35
N ARG A 53 47.41 -29.21 42.58
CA ARG A 53 48.32 -28.34 41.79
C ARG A 53 49.74 -28.92 41.50
N PHE A 54 50.41 -28.30 40.51
CA PHE A 54 51.76 -27.65 40.50
C PHE A 54 52.43 -27.85 39.12
N LEU A 55 52.57 -26.81 38.28
CA LEU A 55 53.64 -25.78 38.20
C LEU A 55 54.86 -26.20 37.35
N CYS A 56 55.11 -25.37 36.32
CA CYS A 56 56.41 -24.86 35.82
C CYS A 56 56.82 -25.18 34.37
N LYS A 57 56.82 -24.07 33.59
CA LYS A 57 57.87 -23.57 32.68
C LYS A 57 58.07 -24.26 31.31
N ALA A 58 57.72 -23.47 30.29
CA ALA A 58 58.15 -23.59 28.88
C ALA A 58 59.68 -23.32 28.74
N PRO A 59 60.33 -23.61 27.59
CA PRO A 59 60.12 -22.84 26.36
C PRO A 59 60.18 -23.60 25.00
N ILE A 60 59.42 -23.05 24.04
CA ILE A 60 59.75 -22.85 22.60
C ILE A 60 60.22 -24.07 21.78
N LEU A 61 59.34 -24.57 20.90
CA LEU A 61 59.71 -24.84 19.51
C LEU A 61 58.51 -24.66 18.57
N ILE A 62 58.73 -23.83 17.57
CA ILE A 62 57.83 -23.42 16.49
C ILE A 62 57.63 -24.60 15.52
N GLY A 63 56.38 -24.90 15.14
CA GLY A 63 56.13 -25.81 14.02
C GLY A 63 54.71 -26.35 13.91
N VAL A 64 53.97 -25.82 12.93
CA VAL A 64 52.80 -26.44 12.28
C VAL A 64 51.48 -26.38 13.06
N LEU A 65 50.79 -25.24 12.95
CA LEU A 65 49.35 -25.16 13.16
C LEU A 65 48.74 -24.37 11.99
N SER A 66 48.68 -25.03 10.83
CA SER A 66 47.87 -24.63 9.68
C SER A 66 46.93 -25.78 9.33
N PHE A 67 45.97 -26.05 10.22
CA PHE A 67 44.75 -26.74 9.86
C PHE A 67 43.66 -25.66 9.82
N VAL A 68 43.66 -24.92 8.71
CA VAL A 68 42.63 -23.94 8.39
C VAL A 68 41.32 -24.70 8.29
N PHE A 69 40.41 -24.36 9.20
CA PHE A 69 38.98 -24.63 9.14
C PHE A 69 38.45 -24.33 7.72
N TRP A 70 38.37 -25.35 6.88
CA TRP A 70 37.47 -25.38 5.74
C TRP A 70 36.06 -25.64 6.29
N PHE A 71 35.47 -24.60 6.89
CA PHE A 71 34.02 -24.56 7.03
C PHE A 71 33.45 -24.11 5.69
N SER A 72 32.78 -25.07 5.05
CA SER A 72 31.98 -24.93 3.86
C SER A 72 31.16 -23.64 3.92
N VAL A 73 31.51 -22.68 3.06
CA VAL A 73 30.59 -21.60 2.71
C VAL A 73 29.41 -22.29 2.03
N THR A 74 28.31 -22.44 2.77
CA THR A 74 27.01 -22.76 2.19
C THR A 74 26.72 -21.70 1.14
N CYS A 75 26.74 -22.11 -0.12
CA CYS A 75 26.28 -21.32 -1.25
C CYS A 75 24.80 -20.99 -0.97
N TYR A 76 24.52 -19.79 -0.46
CA TYR A 76 23.19 -19.21 -0.56
C TYR A 76 22.91 -19.09 -2.06
N GLY A 77 21.94 -19.85 -2.55
CA GLY A 77 21.51 -19.75 -3.94
C GLY A 77 21.16 -18.29 -4.23
N GLN A 78 21.94 -17.65 -5.10
CA GLN A 78 21.68 -16.28 -5.53
C GLN A 78 20.32 -16.28 -6.24
N THR A 79 19.32 -15.67 -5.61
CA THR A 79 18.02 -15.47 -6.23
C THR A 79 18.23 -14.62 -7.48
N ILE A 80 17.77 -15.11 -8.62
CA ILE A 80 17.96 -14.43 -9.90
C ILE A 80 17.39 -13.00 -9.81
N PRO A 81 18.10 -11.97 -10.27
CA PRO A 81 17.57 -10.61 -10.15
C PRO A 81 16.30 -10.40 -10.98
N TRP A 82 15.43 -9.49 -10.54
CA TRP A 82 14.16 -9.20 -11.22
C TRP A 82 14.38 -8.41 -12.52
N GLU A 83 15.34 -7.50 -12.50
CA GLU A 83 15.77 -6.70 -13.64
C GLU A 83 16.16 -7.57 -14.85
N GLY A 84 15.89 -7.07 -16.04
CA GLY A 84 16.07 -7.83 -17.27
C GLY A 84 14.84 -7.84 -18.16
N LYS A 85 14.92 -8.61 -19.25
CA LYS A 85 13.84 -8.80 -20.19
C LYS A 85 13.19 -10.17 -20.01
N TRP A 86 11.87 -10.16 -19.89
CA TRP A 86 11.03 -11.34 -19.76
C TRP A 86 10.08 -11.43 -20.94
N GLN A 87 9.88 -12.62 -21.51
CA GLN A 87 9.05 -12.80 -22.69
C GLN A 87 8.12 -13.99 -22.61
N LEU A 88 6.94 -13.83 -23.21
CA LEU A 88 5.96 -14.87 -23.46
C LEU A 88 5.55 -14.81 -24.94
N ARG A 89 5.50 -15.99 -25.57
CA ARG A 89 4.94 -16.17 -26.90
C ARG A 89 3.77 -17.15 -26.82
N TYR A 90 2.57 -16.67 -27.08
CA TYR A 90 1.32 -17.40 -26.90
C TYR A 90 0.62 -17.65 -28.24
N LYS A 91 0.06 -18.85 -28.40
CA LYS A 91 -0.80 -19.23 -29.53
C LYS A 91 -2.00 -20.01 -29.01
N GLN A 92 -3.22 -19.54 -29.29
CA GLN A 92 -4.43 -20.29 -28.94
C GLN A 92 -4.57 -21.57 -29.80
N ALA A 93 -4.20 -21.50 -31.07
CA ALA A 93 -4.21 -22.62 -32.00
C ALA A 93 -3.00 -22.59 -32.94
N PRO A 94 -2.54 -23.73 -33.50
CA PRO A 94 -1.33 -23.79 -34.32
C PRO A 94 -1.33 -22.85 -35.54
N HIS A 95 -2.49 -22.69 -36.17
CA HIS A 95 -2.69 -21.87 -37.38
C HIS A 95 -2.86 -20.37 -37.09
N MET A 96 -3.07 -19.99 -35.84
CA MET A 96 -3.23 -18.59 -35.45
C MET A 96 -1.85 -17.91 -35.34
N PRO A 97 -1.77 -16.60 -35.67
CA PRO A 97 -0.56 -15.83 -35.44
C PRO A 97 -0.24 -15.77 -33.94
N PRO A 98 1.05 -15.80 -33.55
CA PRO A 98 1.44 -15.70 -32.16
C PRO A 98 1.14 -14.30 -31.62
N LEU A 99 0.74 -14.25 -30.35
CA LEU A 99 0.75 -13.04 -29.53
C LEU A 99 2.05 -13.05 -28.72
N GLU A 100 2.77 -11.93 -28.75
CA GLU A 100 4.02 -11.76 -28.03
C GLU A 100 3.87 -10.69 -26.94
N MET A 101 4.28 -11.04 -25.73
CA MET A 101 4.37 -10.13 -24.59
C MET A 101 5.83 -10.07 -24.14
N ALA A 102 6.36 -8.87 -23.97
CA ALA A 102 7.69 -8.64 -23.40
C ALA A 102 7.61 -7.64 -22.24
N LEU A 103 8.35 -7.90 -21.17
CA LEU A 103 8.45 -7.04 -19.99
C LEU A 103 9.92 -6.73 -19.76
N ASP A 104 10.30 -5.48 -19.98
CA ASP A 104 11.61 -4.93 -19.67
C ASP A 104 11.55 -4.33 -18.25
N ILE A 105 12.37 -4.83 -17.32
CA ILE A 105 12.41 -4.40 -15.91
C ILE A 105 13.73 -3.68 -15.65
N ALA A 106 13.67 -2.45 -15.13
CA ALA A 106 14.85 -1.68 -14.73
C ALA A 106 15.43 -2.15 -13.39
N ALA A 107 16.62 -1.65 -13.05
CA ALA A 107 17.20 -1.86 -11.72
C ALA A 107 16.30 -1.20 -10.63
N PRO A 108 16.24 -1.78 -9.41
CA PRO A 108 15.37 -1.25 -8.36
C PRO A 108 15.84 0.09 -7.81
N VAL A 109 14.89 0.98 -7.55
CA VAL A 109 15.07 2.18 -6.72
C VAL A 109 14.58 1.89 -5.30
N SER A 110 15.38 2.30 -4.31
CA SER A 110 15.15 2.03 -2.87
C SER A 110 14.81 0.57 -2.57
N GLN A 111 15.45 -0.35 -3.31
CA GLN A 111 15.30 -1.81 -3.18
C GLN A 111 13.87 -2.36 -3.37
N MET A 112 12.94 -1.55 -3.88
CA MET A 112 11.54 -1.98 -4.03
C MET A 112 10.80 -1.46 -5.26
N LEU A 113 11.19 -0.32 -5.83
CA LEU A 113 10.50 0.25 -6.99
C LEU A 113 11.20 -0.22 -8.27
N TYR A 114 10.47 -0.88 -9.16
CA TYR A 114 10.96 -1.42 -10.42
C TYR A 114 10.21 -0.77 -11.59
N PRO A 115 10.66 0.40 -12.07
CA PRO A 115 10.18 0.98 -13.33
C PRO A 115 10.32 -0.03 -14.45
N SER A 116 9.26 -0.18 -15.24
CA SER A 116 9.18 -1.24 -16.24
C SER A 116 8.50 -0.75 -17.50
N ARG A 117 8.78 -1.44 -18.60
CA ARG A 117 8.08 -1.28 -19.88
C ARG A 117 7.49 -2.62 -20.31
N LEU A 118 6.21 -2.61 -20.63
CA LEU A 118 5.49 -3.76 -21.17
C LEU A 118 5.24 -3.54 -22.66
N THR A 119 5.54 -4.53 -23.48
CA THR A 119 5.24 -4.53 -24.91
C THR A 119 4.32 -5.69 -25.25
N LEU A 120 3.25 -5.40 -26.01
CA LEU A 120 2.32 -6.36 -26.56
C LEU A 120 2.33 -6.26 -28.08
N LYS A 121 2.43 -7.41 -28.76
CA LYS A 121 2.37 -7.49 -30.22
C LYS A 121 1.42 -8.61 -30.63
N TYR A 122 0.52 -8.29 -31.54
CA TYR A 122 -0.37 -9.27 -32.16
C TYR A 122 -0.79 -8.79 -33.55
N ARG A 123 -0.38 -9.51 -34.60
CA ARG A 123 -0.56 -9.09 -36.00
C ARG A 123 -0.01 -7.66 -36.20
N ASP A 124 -0.85 -6.74 -36.64
CA ASP A 124 -0.50 -5.33 -36.87
C ASP A 124 -0.55 -4.49 -35.59
N PHE A 125 -1.12 -5.01 -34.50
CA PHE A 125 -1.21 -4.30 -33.24
C PHE A 125 0.13 -4.31 -32.49
N VAL A 126 0.56 -3.12 -32.07
CA VAL A 126 1.69 -2.89 -31.16
C VAL A 126 1.25 -1.95 -30.05
N GLY A 127 1.32 -2.44 -28.81
CA GLY A 127 1.12 -1.67 -27.59
C GLY A 127 2.41 -1.62 -26.77
N GLU A 128 2.84 -0.43 -26.38
CA GLU A 128 3.97 -0.21 -25.47
C GLU A 128 3.48 0.62 -24.28
N TYR A 129 3.76 0.14 -23.07
CA TYR A 129 3.23 0.72 -21.83
C TYR A 129 4.34 0.93 -20.80
N SER A 130 4.38 2.11 -20.22
CA SER A 130 5.11 2.38 -18.99
C SER A 130 4.30 1.92 -17.80
N LEU A 131 4.95 1.27 -16.82
CA LEU A 131 4.29 0.85 -15.58
C LEU A 131 5.30 0.75 -14.44
N LEU A 132 4.78 0.80 -13.23
CA LEU A 132 5.54 0.54 -12.02
C LEU A 132 5.28 -0.88 -11.53
N LEU A 133 6.35 -1.60 -11.22
CA LEU A 133 6.30 -2.80 -10.39
C LEU A 133 6.87 -2.47 -9.01
N VAL A 134 6.29 -3.04 -7.96
CA VAL A 134 6.79 -2.82 -6.60
C VAL A 134 6.99 -4.14 -5.88
N ARG A 135 8.15 -4.31 -5.27
CA ARG A 135 8.48 -5.50 -4.50
C ARG A 135 7.60 -5.63 -3.28
N LYS A 136 6.86 -6.73 -3.23
CA LYS A 136 6.03 -7.11 -2.08
C LYS A 136 6.79 -8.03 -1.12
N ASN A 137 7.57 -8.97 -1.68
CA ASN A 137 8.50 -9.85 -0.96
C ASN A 137 9.56 -10.39 -1.95
N GLU A 138 10.39 -11.34 -1.52
CA GLU A 138 11.45 -11.94 -2.36
C GLU A 138 10.92 -12.65 -3.62
N SER A 139 9.69 -13.14 -3.57
CA SER A 139 9.07 -13.96 -4.63
C SER A 139 8.03 -13.23 -5.46
N GLU A 140 7.64 -12.01 -5.06
CA GLU A 140 6.50 -11.30 -5.63
C GLU A 140 6.83 -9.83 -5.96
N LEU A 141 6.59 -9.44 -7.21
CA LEU A 141 6.45 -8.05 -7.62
C LEU A 141 4.96 -7.74 -7.87
N ALA A 142 4.41 -6.79 -7.15
CA ALA A 142 3.08 -6.28 -7.42
C ALA A 142 3.09 -5.34 -8.64
N ILE A 143 2.01 -5.39 -9.39
CA ILE A 143 1.84 -4.63 -10.62
C ILE A 143 0.96 -3.42 -10.29
N ALA A 144 1.48 -2.21 -10.43
CA ALA A 144 0.70 -1.01 -10.18
C ALA A 144 -0.52 -0.92 -11.09
N ARG A 145 -1.57 -0.22 -10.65
CA ARG A 145 -2.85 -0.16 -11.36
C ARG A 145 -2.71 0.32 -12.81
N ASN A 146 -2.00 1.43 -12.98
CA ASN A 146 -1.95 2.14 -14.25
C ASN A 146 -0.80 1.63 -15.12
N LYS A 147 -1.14 1.29 -16.37
CA LYS A 147 -0.19 0.97 -17.45
C LYS A 147 -0.39 2.06 -18.49
N TYR A 148 0.51 3.04 -18.51
CA TYR A 148 0.35 4.21 -19.35
C TYR A 148 0.81 3.90 -20.78
N PRO A 149 -0.04 4.06 -21.80
CA PRO A 149 0.33 3.77 -23.17
C PRO A 149 1.33 4.81 -23.70
N ILE A 150 2.55 4.37 -23.96
CA ILE A 150 3.56 5.12 -24.73
C ILE A 150 3.16 5.13 -26.21
N ARG A 151 2.68 3.96 -26.68
CA ARG A 151 2.22 3.75 -28.04
C ARG A 151 1.12 2.70 -28.05
N GLU A 152 0.05 2.96 -28.78
CA GLU A 152 -0.94 1.96 -29.17
C GLU A 152 -1.33 2.20 -30.62
N ALA A 153 -1.12 1.21 -31.48
CA ALA A 153 -1.48 1.29 -32.89
C ALA A 153 -1.85 -0.11 -33.40
N PRO A 154 -2.82 -0.25 -34.33
CA PRO A 154 -3.61 0.82 -34.95
C PRO A 154 -4.87 1.21 -34.15
N TYR A 155 -5.11 0.59 -32.99
CA TYR A 155 -6.25 0.88 -32.11
C TYR A 155 -5.82 0.89 -30.65
N SER A 156 -6.64 1.46 -29.77
CA SER A 156 -6.40 1.41 -28.32
C SER A 156 -7.03 0.17 -27.68
N LEU A 157 -6.39 -0.36 -26.63
CA LEU A 157 -6.98 -1.41 -25.77
C LEU A 157 -7.87 -0.83 -24.66
N GLY A 158 -7.92 0.49 -24.52
CA GLY A 158 -8.73 1.17 -23.51
C GLY A 158 -8.41 0.67 -22.10
N PRO A 159 -9.42 0.30 -21.28
CA PRO A 159 -9.21 -0.02 -19.88
C PRO A 159 -8.67 -1.44 -19.64
N TRP A 160 -8.55 -2.30 -20.66
CA TRP A 160 -8.32 -3.74 -20.45
C TRP A 160 -6.96 -4.10 -19.83
N MET A 161 -6.00 -3.18 -19.84
CA MET A 161 -4.71 -3.37 -19.15
C MET A 161 -4.86 -3.54 -17.63
N ILE A 162 -6.00 -3.12 -17.07
CA ILE A 162 -6.34 -3.35 -15.65
C ILE A 162 -6.46 -4.84 -15.30
N TYR A 163 -6.72 -5.72 -16.27
CA TYR A 163 -6.78 -7.17 -16.05
C TYR A 163 -5.42 -7.78 -15.70
N LEU A 164 -4.33 -7.03 -15.87
CA LEU A 164 -3.01 -7.43 -15.39
C LEU A 164 -2.74 -7.02 -13.95
N ASN A 165 -3.68 -6.41 -13.22
CA ASN A 165 -3.49 -6.09 -11.80
C ASN A 165 -3.39 -7.37 -10.97
N GLY A 166 -2.57 -7.32 -9.92
CA GLY A 166 -2.10 -8.48 -9.17
C GLY A 166 -0.58 -8.52 -9.10
N VAL A 167 -0.01 -9.71 -9.00
CA VAL A 167 1.43 -9.89 -8.76
C VAL A 167 2.09 -10.79 -9.81
N PHE A 168 3.33 -10.46 -10.19
CA PHE A 168 4.26 -11.44 -10.76
C PHE A 168 4.82 -12.28 -9.62
N HIS A 169 4.61 -13.58 -9.68
CA HIS A 169 5.17 -14.56 -8.75
C HIS A 169 6.27 -15.35 -9.45
N ARG A 170 7.44 -15.41 -8.83
CA ARG A 170 8.58 -16.18 -9.34
C ARG A 170 8.34 -17.67 -9.17
N THR A 171 8.58 -18.45 -10.21
CA THR A 171 8.50 -19.90 -10.18
C THR A 171 9.88 -20.54 -9.97
N ALA A 172 9.90 -21.83 -9.68
CA ALA A 172 11.16 -22.58 -9.50
C ALA A 172 11.97 -22.72 -10.80
N ASP A 173 11.33 -22.64 -11.97
CA ASP A 173 11.94 -22.79 -13.29
C ASP A 173 12.44 -21.47 -13.89
N ASN A 174 12.68 -20.46 -13.05
CA ASN A 174 13.17 -19.14 -13.46
C ASN A 174 12.24 -18.45 -14.48
N SER A 175 10.93 -18.63 -14.30
CA SER A 175 9.88 -17.90 -14.98
C SER A 175 9.15 -17.00 -13.97
N ILE A 176 8.38 -16.04 -14.50
CA ILE A 176 7.47 -15.22 -13.70
C ILE A 176 6.05 -15.47 -14.18
N ARG A 177 5.19 -15.82 -13.25
CA ARG A 177 3.77 -16.07 -13.51
C ARG A 177 2.92 -14.95 -12.95
N ILE A 178 1.98 -14.43 -13.73
CA ILE A 178 1.03 -13.44 -13.24
C ILE A 178 -0.06 -14.15 -12.43
N ARG A 179 -0.28 -13.69 -11.19
CA ARG A 179 -1.46 -13.99 -10.39
C ARG A 179 -2.31 -12.73 -10.33
N ARG A 180 -3.39 -12.73 -11.10
CA ARG A 180 -4.31 -11.61 -11.23
C ARG A 180 -5.20 -11.47 -10.01
N MET A 181 -5.59 -10.25 -9.70
CA MET A 181 -6.74 -9.98 -8.85
C MET A 181 -7.97 -9.86 -9.75
N TRP A 182 -8.96 -10.69 -9.47
CA TRP A 182 -10.15 -10.81 -10.29
C TRP A 182 -11.23 -9.83 -9.83
N PHE A 183 -11.84 -9.18 -10.80
CA PHE A 183 -13.12 -8.50 -10.63
C PHE A 183 -13.94 -8.73 -11.91
N ASP A 184 -15.25 -8.84 -11.77
CA ASP A 184 -16.16 -8.94 -12.91
C ASP A 184 -16.93 -7.63 -13.06
N ASN A 185 -16.71 -6.93 -14.16
CA ASN A 185 -17.42 -5.71 -14.47
C ASN A 185 -17.68 -5.63 -15.98
N PHE A 186 -18.93 -5.90 -16.35
CA PHE A 186 -19.37 -5.95 -17.73
C PHE A 186 -19.16 -4.62 -18.48
N ALA A 187 -19.31 -3.48 -17.79
CA ALA A 187 -19.10 -2.17 -18.41
C ALA A 187 -17.63 -1.94 -18.81
N PHE A 188 -16.68 -2.36 -17.97
CA PHE A 188 -15.25 -2.35 -18.33
C PHE A 188 -14.93 -3.32 -19.47
N PHE A 189 -15.55 -4.50 -19.44
CA PHE A 189 -15.30 -5.57 -20.40
C PHE A 189 -15.68 -5.21 -21.85
N MET A 190 -16.73 -4.42 -22.03
CA MET A 190 -17.22 -4.01 -23.35
C MET A 190 -16.68 -2.65 -23.83
N LYS A 191 -16.08 -1.85 -22.95
CA LYS A 191 -15.64 -0.49 -23.27
C LYS A 191 -14.55 -0.48 -24.35
N GLY A 192 -14.78 0.30 -25.41
CA GLY A 192 -13.83 0.47 -26.51
C GLY A 192 -13.81 -0.65 -27.55
N LEU A 193 -14.67 -1.66 -27.39
CA LEU A 193 -14.70 -2.82 -28.30
C LEU A 193 -15.24 -2.42 -29.68
N SER A 194 -16.36 -1.69 -29.71
CA SER A 194 -17.09 -1.33 -30.93
C SER A 194 -16.59 -0.04 -31.60
N ASP A 195 -15.60 0.64 -31.04
CA ASP A 195 -15.11 1.93 -31.56
C ASP A 195 -14.47 1.83 -32.96
N ASN A 196 -14.09 0.61 -33.38
CA ASN A 196 -13.45 0.39 -34.67
C ASN A 196 -13.79 -1.02 -35.19
N GLU A 197 -14.85 -1.13 -35.99
CA GLU A 197 -15.46 -2.40 -36.42
C GLU A 197 -14.46 -3.35 -37.10
N VAL A 198 -13.47 -2.80 -37.82
CA VAL A 198 -12.43 -3.57 -38.53
C VAL A 198 -11.57 -4.42 -37.59
N PHE A 199 -11.34 -3.95 -36.36
CA PHE A 199 -10.41 -4.57 -35.41
C PHE A 199 -11.10 -5.33 -34.27
N VAL A 200 -12.42 -5.49 -34.32
CA VAL A 200 -13.20 -6.10 -33.22
C VAL A 200 -12.68 -7.49 -32.87
N ASN A 201 -12.39 -8.33 -33.88
CA ASN A 201 -11.91 -9.69 -33.64
C ASN A 201 -10.54 -9.73 -32.93
N ASP A 202 -9.61 -8.88 -33.37
CA ASP A 202 -8.27 -8.80 -32.76
C ASP A 202 -8.35 -8.20 -31.34
N LYS A 203 -9.23 -7.22 -31.13
CA LYS A 203 -9.54 -6.66 -29.81
C LYS A 203 -10.13 -7.69 -28.86
N VAL A 204 -11.12 -8.49 -29.31
CA VAL A 204 -11.68 -9.59 -28.51
C VAL A 204 -10.57 -10.56 -28.13
N TYR A 205 -9.73 -10.97 -29.08
CA TYR A 205 -8.63 -11.90 -28.83
C TYR A 205 -7.63 -11.36 -27.79
N LEU A 206 -7.21 -10.10 -27.93
CA LEU A 206 -6.32 -9.43 -26.97
C LEU A 206 -6.96 -9.28 -25.59
N ARG A 207 -8.25 -8.92 -25.52
CA ARG A 207 -8.99 -8.82 -24.25
C ARG A 207 -9.08 -10.17 -23.56
N GLU A 208 -9.46 -11.24 -24.25
CA GLU A 208 -9.52 -12.59 -23.66
C GLU A 208 -8.12 -13.08 -23.23
N PHE A 209 -7.08 -12.73 -23.98
CA PHE A 209 -5.70 -12.99 -23.59
C PHE A 209 -5.34 -12.29 -22.27
N LEU A 210 -5.61 -10.99 -22.16
CA LEU A 210 -5.33 -10.21 -20.95
C LEU A 210 -6.18 -10.68 -19.75
N TYR A 211 -7.43 -11.05 -19.99
CA TYR A 211 -8.40 -11.43 -18.95
C TYR A 211 -8.20 -12.86 -18.45
N ARG A 212 -8.20 -13.87 -19.35
CA ARG A 212 -8.32 -15.29 -18.95
C ARG A 212 -7.05 -16.11 -19.09
N THR A 213 -6.12 -15.71 -19.95
CA THR A 213 -4.99 -16.59 -20.29
C THR A 213 -3.98 -16.63 -19.15
N PRO A 214 -3.55 -17.82 -18.69
CA PRO A 214 -2.41 -17.93 -17.77
C PRO A 214 -1.15 -17.37 -18.41
N LEU A 215 -0.52 -16.39 -17.75
CA LEU A 215 0.65 -15.71 -18.29
C LEU A 215 1.89 -16.12 -17.52
N GLU A 216 2.86 -16.69 -18.23
CA GLU A 216 4.14 -17.11 -17.70
C GLU A 216 5.25 -16.65 -18.64
N LEU A 217 6.06 -15.70 -18.17
CA LEU A 217 7.13 -15.10 -18.94
C LEU A 217 8.47 -15.71 -18.53
N LYS A 218 9.32 -15.99 -19.50
CA LYS A 218 10.68 -16.50 -19.29
C LYS A 218 11.70 -15.40 -19.46
N LYS A 219 12.74 -15.40 -18.62
CA LYS A 219 13.84 -14.44 -18.76
C LYS A 219 14.61 -14.74 -20.05
N VAL A 220 14.78 -13.74 -20.90
CA VAL A 220 15.53 -13.85 -22.17
C VAL A 220 16.79 -12.99 -22.18
N ASP A 221 16.83 -11.94 -21.35
CA ASP A 221 17.99 -11.06 -21.19
C ASP A 221 18.16 -10.69 -19.71
N PRO A 222 19.34 -10.89 -19.10
CA PRO A 222 19.60 -10.44 -17.74
C PRO A 222 19.84 -8.93 -17.60
N LEU A 223 20.10 -8.21 -18.69
CA LEU A 223 20.47 -6.80 -18.63
C LEU A 223 19.27 -5.92 -18.24
N ALA A 224 19.45 -5.15 -17.16
CA ALA A 224 18.45 -4.20 -16.68
C ALA A 224 18.08 -3.19 -17.77
N TRP A 225 16.80 -2.88 -17.87
CA TRP A 225 16.35 -1.78 -18.73
C TRP A 225 16.90 -0.45 -18.23
N SER A 226 17.44 0.36 -19.14
CA SER A 226 18.31 1.51 -18.81
C SER A 226 17.86 2.83 -19.45
N ASP A 227 16.58 2.97 -19.81
CA ASP A 227 16.04 4.23 -20.34
C ASP A 227 15.82 5.23 -19.21
N SER A 228 16.83 6.07 -18.95
CA SER A 228 16.82 7.01 -17.82
C SER A 228 15.66 8.01 -17.86
N VAL A 229 15.18 8.40 -19.04
CA VAL A 229 14.09 9.38 -19.19
C VAL A 229 12.78 8.73 -18.77
N ALA A 230 12.46 7.56 -19.33
CA ALA A 230 11.25 6.83 -18.97
C ALA A 230 11.25 6.39 -17.50
N ILE A 231 12.40 5.98 -16.97
CA ILE A 231 12.58 5.63 -15.55
C ILE A 231 12.28 6.84 -14.65
N HIS A 232 12.83 8.01 -14.97
CA HIS A 232 12.58 9.22 -14.19
C HIS A 232 11.10 9.63 -14.25
N GLU A 233 10.45 9.53 -15.41
CA GLU A 233 9.02 9.82 -15.56
C GLU A 233 8.16 8.89 -14.69
N ILE A 234 8.45 7.60 -14.64
CA ILE A 234 7.69 6.65 -13.82
C ILE A 234 7.79 6.98 -12.31
N LEU A 235 8.95 7.45 -11.85
CA LEU A 235 9.22 7.66 -10.42
C LEU A 235 8.86 9.05 -9.90
N SER A 236 8.85 10.05 -10.77
CA SER A 236 8.81 11.47 -10.37
C SER A 236 7.87 12.33 -11.24
N SER A 237 6.94 11.74 -11.99
CA SER A 237 6.02 12.52 -12.84
C SER A 237 4.89 13.17 -12.04
N ASP A 238 4.82 14.50 -12.11
CA ASP A 238 3.69 15.30 -11.62
C ASP A 238 2.43 15.13 -12.50
N SER A 239 2.56 14.56 -13.70
CA SER A 239 1.49 14.49 -14.70
C SER A 239 0.79 13.13 -14.76
N ILE A 240 1.51 12.06 -14.43
CA ILE A 240 1.03 10.67 -14.60
C ILE A 240 1.12 9.93 -13.28
N TYR A 241 -0.04 9.51 -12.78
CA TYR A 241 -0.12 8.72 -11.56
C TYR A 241 0.18 7.25 -11.84
N TYR A 242 1.38 6.77 -11.47
CA TYR A 242 1.76 5.36 -11.54
C TYR A 242 1.48 4.57 -10.26
N GLY A 243 0.77 5.16 -9.29
CA GLY A 243 0.57 4.60 -7.96
C GLY A 243 1.48 5.21 -6.88
N ILE A 244 2.44 6.05 -7.27
CA ILE A 244 3.31 6.80 -6.36
C ILE A 244 2.66 8.16 -6.10
N TYR A 245 2.55 8.53 -4.83
CA TYR A 245 2.08 9.83 -4.38
C TYR A 245 3.24 10.84 -4.32
N ASP A 246 2.89 12.12 -4.38
CA ASP A 246 3.83 13.23 -4.20
C ASP A 246 4.69 13.05 -2.94
N THR A 247 5.95 13.46 -3.01
CA THR A 247 6.86 13.41 -1.87
C THR A 247 6.46 14.41 -0.79
N PHE A 248 6.20 13.91 0.41
CA PHE A 248 5.98 14.70 1.61
C PHE A 248 7.31 14.95 2.34
N SER A 249 7.62 16.20 2.68
CA SER A 249 8.77 16.49 3.55
C SER A 249 8.36 16.37 5.01
N THR A 250 9.18 15.71 5.82
CA THR A 250 8.94 15.52 7.25
C THR A 250 10.23 15.69 8.05
N ASN A 251 10.10 16.21 9.27
CA ASN A 251 11.16 16.27 10.27
C ASN A 251 10.98 15.20 11.36
N SER A 252 9.89 14.42 11.29
CA SER A 252 9.56 13.38 12.25
C SER A 252 10.27 12.08 11.90
N GLU A 253 11.02 11.52 12.85
CA GLU A 253 11.68 10.22 12.68
C GLU A 253 10.66 9.07 12.56
N GLN A 254 9.43 9.26 13.05
CA GLN A 254 8.41 8.22 13.13
C GLN A 254 7.06 8.76 12.66
N LEU A 255 6.31 7.91 11.97
CA LEU A 255 4.92 8.14 11.59
C LEU A 255 4.02 7.19 12.36
N ASP A 256 2.89 7.69 12.85
CA ASP A 256 1.84 6.86 13.43
C ASP A 256 0.94 6.34 12.30
N LEU A 257 1.01 5.03 12.03
CA LEU A 257 0.18 4.33 11.06
C LEU A 257 -1.10 3.82 11.74
N SER A 258 -2.24 4.18 11.19
CA SER A 258 -3.53 3.54 11.45
C SER A 258 -4.15 3.02 10.16
N ILE A 259 -4.96 1.97 10.27
CA ILE A 259 -5.64 1.34 9.14
C ILE A 259 -7.12 1.31 9.49
N ARG A 260 -7.96 1.77 8.56
CA ARG A 260 -9.42 1.78 8.71
C ARG A 260 -10.03 0.96 7.59
N ASP A 261 -11.08 0.22 7.94
CA ASP A 261 -12.00 -0.36 6.97
C ASP A 261 -13.07 0.68 6.66
N GLN A 262 -13.23 1.08 5.40
CA GLN A 262 -14.22 2.07 5.00
C GLN A 262 -15.61 1.49 4.75
N GLU A 263 -15.77 0.17 4.71
CA GLU A 263 -17.05 -0.47 4.39
C GLU A 263 -17.41 -1.65 5.32
N ARG A 264 -18.40 -2.44 4.88
CA ARG A 264 -18.92 -3.62 5.55
C ARG A 264 -17.91 -4.75 5.40
N TYR A 265 -17.66 -5.47 6.48
CA TYR A 265 -16.85 -6.70 6.57
C TYR A 265 -16.85 -7.55 5.28
N ASP A 266 -15.70 -7.61 4.58
CA ASP A 266 -15.58 -8.35 3.31
C ASP A 266 -14.27 -9.16 3.15
N ARG A 267 -13.57 -9.43 4.27
CA ARG A 267 -12.35 -10.28 4.33
C ARG A 267 -11.16 -9.72 3.55
N ASP A 268 -11.04 -8.42 3.51
CA ASP A 268 -9.89 -7.76 2.97
C ASP A 268 -8.59 -8.05 3.73
N THR A 269 -7.52 -8.25 2.96
CA THR A 269 -6.17 -8.51 3.47
C THR A 269 -5.17 -7.54 2.87
N ILE A 270 -4.21 -7.10 3.69
CA ILE A 270 -3.23 -6.09 3.30
C ILE A 270 -1.80 -6.49 3.66
N THR A 271 -0.86 -5.93 2.91
CA THR A 271 0.59 -6.01 3.15
C THR A 271 1.16 -4.60 3.11
N ILE A 272 2.19 -4.31 3.93
CA ILE A 272 2.91 -3.02 3.92
C ILE A 272 4.41 -3.28 3.87
N VAL A 273 5.10 -2.58 2.96
CA VAL A 273 6.55 -2.65 2.77
C VAL A 273 7.14 -1.24 2.88
N HIS A 274 8.22 -1.09 3.63
CA HIS A 274 8.96 0.17 3.79
C HIS A 274 10.40 -0.01 3.32
N ASN A 275 10.80 0.72 2.27
CA ASN A 275 12.15 0.65 1.67
C ASN A 275 12.61 -0.79 1.40
N GLY A 276 11.72 -1.62 0.86
CA GLY A 276 11.99 -3.05 0.57
C GLY A 276 11.87 -4.00 1.77
N ARG A 277 11.69 -3.50 2.99
CA ARG A 277 11.51 -4.30 4.21
C ARG A 277 10.01 -4.49 4.50
N THR A 278 9.58 -5.73 4.65
CA THR A 278 8.18 -6.03 5.02
C THR A 278 7.90 -5.55 6.44
N PHE A 279 6.90 -4.67 6.58
CA PHE A 279 6.44 -4.14 7.86
C PHE A 279 5.21 -4.91 8.38
N ILE A 280 4.24 -5.15 7.50
CA ILE A 280 3.05 -5.98 7.75
C ILE A 280 2.90 -6.95 6.59
N ASN A 281 2.59 -8.22 6.86
CA ASN A 281 2.47 -9.25 5.84
C ASN A 281 1.11 -9.93 5.88
N ARG A 282 0.28 -9.66 4.87
CA ARG A 282 -0.98 -10.34 4.57
C ARG A 282 -1.89 -10.50 5.80
N VAL A 283 -2.16 -9.37 6.45
CA VAL A 283 -2.99 -9.30 7.66
C VAL A 283 -4.42 -8.87 7.27
N PRO A 284 -5.47 -9.51 7.83
CA PRO A 284 -6.84 -9.05 7.63
C PRO A 284 -7.06 -7.71 8.36
N ILE A 285 -7.77 -6.78 7.73
CA ILE A 285 -7.99 -5.42 8.26
C ILE A 285 -8.58 -5.47 9.68
N GLU A 286 -9.51 -6.42 9.91
CA GLU A 286 -10.18 -6.71 11.19
C GLU A 286 -9.26 -6.80 12.41
N ARG A 287 -8.01 -7.27 12.22
CA ARG A 287 -7.06 -7.51 13.31
C ARG A 287 -6.14 -6.32 13.56
N MET A 288 -6.30 -5.22 12.82
CA MET A 288 -5.42 -4.06 12.86
C MET A 288 -6.07 -2.89 13.61
N MET A 289 -6.47 -3.13 14.86
CA MET A 289 -7.01 -2.10 15.76
C MET A 289 -5.93 -1.29 16.51
N GLU A 290 -4.64 -1.56 16.24
CA GLU A 290 -3.52 -0.93 16.94
C GLU A 290 -2.79 0.07 16.04
N GLN A 291 -2.69 1.32 16.51
CA GLN A 291 -1.77 2.31 15.96
C GLN A 291 -0.34 1.76 16.04
N ARG A 292 0.37 1.77 14.92
CA ARG A 292 1.76 1.30 14.84
C ARG A 292 2.69 2.44 14.47
N LYS A 293 3.85 2.48 15.12
CA LYS A 293 4.90 3.44 14.78
C LYS A 293 5.76 2.89 13.65
N LEU A 294 5.84 3.62 12.55
CA LEU A 294 6.71 3.34 11.42
C LEU A 294 7.90 4.30 11.49
N LYS A 295 9.10 3.76 11.72
CA LYS A 295 10.34 4.55 11.77
C LYS A 295 10.86 4.80 10.36
N LEU A 296 11.12 6.07 10.03
CA LEU A 296 11.69 6.49 8.75
C LEU A 296 13.22 6.38 8.76
N ASP A 297 13.79 6.01 7.62
CA ASP A 297 15.23 6.14 7.38
C ASP A 297 15.56 7.59 7.00
N SER A 298 16.77 8.07 7.22
CA SER A 298 17.15 9.43 6.79
C SER A 298 17.06 9.58 5.27
N GLY A 299 16.48 10.67 4.79
CA GLY A 299 16.29 10.97 3.37
C GLY A 299 15.01 10.38 2.79
N GLN A 300 15.08 9.83 1.57
CA GLN A 300 13.92 9.34 0.85
C GLN A 300 13.43 7.99 1.40
N ASN A 301 12.14 7.93 1.69
CA ASN A 301 11.42 6.76 2.15
C ASN A 301 10.26 6.49 1.21
N TYR A 302 10.05 5.22 0.90
CA TYR A 302 8.86 4.75 0.20
C TYR A 302 8.16 3.71 1.05
N ILE A 303 6.86 3.90 1.22
CA ILE A 303 5.97 3.00 1.95
C ILE A 303 4.93 2.50 0.96
N ALA A 304 5.02 1.23 0.59
CA ALA A 304 4.09 0.58 -0.31
C ALA A 304 3.00 -0.15 0.49
N PHE A 305 1.75 0.17 0.17
CA PHE A 305 0.56 -0.53 0.66
C PHE A 305 0.07 -1.46 -0.45
N PHE A 306 -0.25 -2.70 -0.12
CA PHE A 306 -0.75 -3.69 -1.08
C PHE A 306 -2.13 -4.19 -0.66
N ALA A 307 -3.04 -4.26 -1.62
CA ALA A 307 -4.25 -5.05 -1.53
C ALA A 307 -3.89 -6.49 -1.91
N ASP A 308 -3.97 -7.42 -0.95
CA ASP A 308 -3.70 -8.84 -1.19
C ASP A 308 -4.89 -9.54 -1.88
N ASN A 309 -6.08 -8.93 -1.78
CA ASN A 309 -7.34 -9.29 -2.44
C ASN A 309 -8.21 -8.01 -2.59
N TYR A 310 -9.36 -8.13 -3.25
CA TYR A 310 -10.38 -7.07 -3.29
C TYR A 310 -11.61 -7.42 -2.42
N GLY A 311 -11.39 -8.21 -1.37
CA GLY A 311 -12.47 -8.70 -0.53
C GLY A 311 -13.56 -9.49 -1.26
N GLU A 312 -14.75 -9.52 -0.67
CA GLU A 312 -15.97 -10.07 -1.27
C GLU A 312 -16.61 -9.08 -2.26
N LEU A 313 -16.47 -7.77 -2.02
CA LEU A 313 -17.00 -6.70 -2.86
C LEU A 313 -15.86 -5.78 -3.30
N PRO A 314 -15.40 -5.86 -4.55
CA PRO A 314 -14.28 -5.03 -4.98
C PRO A 314 -14.68 -3.55 -5.12
N PRO A 315 -13.76 -2.59 -4.88
CA PRO A 315 -12.33 -2.78 -4.59
C PRO A 315 -12.06 -3.11 -3.11
N ASN A 316 -10.79 -3.34 -2.76
CA ASN A 316 -10.35 -3.38 -1.36
C ASN A 316 -10.71 -2.06 -0.65
N THR A 317 -11.14 -2.13 0.60
CA THR A 317 -11.72 -1.05 1.41
C THR A 317 -10.72 -0.42 2.38
N ALA A 318 -9.46 -0.87 2.37
CA ALA A 318 -8.46 -0.35 3.30
C ALA A 318 -8.14 1.11 3.01
N ASN A 319 -8.22 1.91 4.07
CA ASN A 319 -7.65 3.24 4.15
C ASN A 319 -6.50 3.26 5.16
N PHE A 320 -5.29 3.56 4.68
CA PHE A 320 -4.10 3.75 5.51
C PHE A 320 -3.93 5.23 5.84
N ILE A 321 -3.86 5.56 7.12
CA ILE A 321 -3.61 6.93 7.58
C ILE A 321 -2.25 6.96 8.27
N LEU A 322 -1.30 7.66 7.66
CA LEU A 322 0.01 7.96 8.23
C LEU A 322 -0.04 9.35 8.87
N THR A 323 0.15 9.44 10.18
CA THR A 323 0.16 10.71 10.90
C THR A 323 1.58 11.09 11.25
N ASP A 324 1.99 12.25 10.78
CA ASP A 324 3.17 12.96 11.21
C ASP A 324 2.81 13.84 12.42
N THR A 325 3.62 13.78 13.48
CA THR A 325 3.40 14.61 14.68
C THR A 325 3.42 16.11 14.36
N ASP A 326 4.16 16.52 13.33
CA ASP A 326 4.39 17.93 13.00
C ASP A 326 3.49 18.45 11.87
N TYR A 327 3.06 17.55 10.97
CA TYR A 327 2.44 17.92 9.68
C TYR A 327 1.07 17.29 9.40
N GLY A 328 0.52 16.50 10.32
CA GLY A 328 -0.83 15.94 10.22
C GLY A 328 -0.92 14.58 9.54
N GLY A 329 -2.14 14.17 9.19
CA GLY A 329 -2.45 12.84 8.66
C GLY A 329 -2.53 12.79 7.13
N TYR A 330 -1.92 11.77 6.52
CA TYR A 330 -1.98 11.44 5.10
C TYR A 330 -2.78 10.15 4.92
N SER A 331 -3.86 10.20 4.14
CA SER A 331 -4.72 9.05 3.84
C SER A 331 -4.43 8.46 2.46
N PHE A 332 -4.33 7.14 2.41
CA PHE A 332 -4.08 6.32 1.22
C PHE A 332 -5.17 5.26 1.15
N ASN A 333 -6.13 5.46 0.25
CA ASN A 333 -7.36 4.70 0.25
C ASN A 333 -7.55 3.93 -1.06
N PHE A 334 -7.78 2.62 -0.97
CA PHE A 334 -8.05 1.78 -2.14
C PHE A 334 -9.44 2.02 -2.76
N ALA A 335 -10.40 2.53 -1.99
CA ALA A 335 -11.73 2.89 -2.48
C ALA A 335 -11.73 4.18 -3.33
N ASP A 336 -10.69 5.01 -3.23
CA ASP A 336 -10.57 6.22 -4.06
C ASP A 336 -10.61 5.85 -5.55
N ARG A 337 -11.34 6.63 -6.35
CA ARG A 337 -11.53 6.33 -7.79
C ARG A 337 -10.23 6.13 -8.58
N SER A 338 -9.16 6.83 -8.21
CA SER A 338 -7.83 6.69 -8.82
C SER A 338 -7.15 5.35 -8.47
N ASN A 339 -7.54 4.75 -7.35
CA ASN A 339 -6.95 3.57 -6.73
C ASN A 339 -7.86 2.36 -6.76
N ALA A 340 -9.14 2.53 -7.12
CA ALA A 340 -10.09 1.43 -7.25
C ALA A 340 -9.51 0.35 -8.18
N PHE A 341 -9.51 -0.89 -7.68
CA PHE A 341 -8.87 -2.06 -8.31
C PHE A 341 -7.34 -1.96 -8.42
N ALA A 342 -6.65 -1.17 -7.60
CA ALA A 342 -5.19 -1.17 -7.56
C ALA A 342 -4.67 -2.37 -6.75
N THR A 343 -3.54 -2.94 -7.19
CA THR A 343 -2.75 -3.86 -6.36
C THR A 343 -2.01 -3.14 -5.24
N LEU A 344 -1.62 -1.90 -5.50
CA LEU A 344 -0.71 -1.17 -4.64
C LEU A 344 -0.87 0.34 -4.74
N MET A 345 -0.44 1.00 -3.68
CA MET A 345 -0.18 2.44 -3.59
C MET A 345 1.19 2.65 -2.93
N VAL A 346 1.90 3.73 -3.27
CA VAL A 346 3.20 4.06 -2.68
C VAL A 346 3.19 5.48 -2.15
N ALA A 347 3.34 5.62 -0.84
CA ALA A 347 3.61 6.91 -0.21
C ALA A 347 5.11 7.23 -0.28
N SER A 348 5.42 8.51 -0.50
CA SER A 348 6.79 9.01 -0.62
C SER A 348 7.04 10.04 0.48
N PHE A 349 8.04 9.83 1.33
CA PHE A 349 8.41 10.75 2.41
C PHE A 349 9.91 11.06 2.35
N ASN A 350 10.27 12.33 2.44
CA ASN A 350 11.65 12.77 2.61
C ASN A 350 11.85 13.23 4.05
N TYR A 351 12.48 12.37 4.86
CA TYR A 351 12.79 12.65 6.26
C TYR A 351 14.14 13.36 6.36
N GLN A 352 14.10 14.61 6.81
CA GLN A 352 15.29 15.39 7.09
C GLN A 352 15.36 15.64 8.60
N PRO A 353 16.25 14.94 9.34
CA PRO A 353 16.41 15.21 10.76
C PRO A 353 16.83 16.66 10.93
N ASP A 354 16.13 17.39 11.81
CA ASP A 354 16.54 18.74 12.16
C ASP A 354 18.00 18.69 12.62
N SER A 355 18.87 19.38 11.87
CA SER A 355 20.24 19.55 12.30
C SER A 355 20.19 20.32 13.61
N VAL A 356 20.56 19.65 14.70
CA VAL A 356 20.60 20.20 16.05
C VAL A 356 21.20 21.60 15.98
N SER A 357 20.34 22.60 16.19
CA SER A 357 20.71 23.96 16.50
C SER A 357 21.60 23.93 17.75
N LYS A 358 22.91 23.85 17.51
CA LYS A 358 23.89 24.37 18.45
C LYS A 358 23.78 25.88 18.35
N THR A 359 23.17 26.54 19.33
CA THR A 359 23.90 27.30 20.35
C THR A 359 22.90 27.88 21.35
N ALA A 360 23.23 27.68 22.62
CA ALA A 360 22.58 28.25 23.78
C ALA A 360 22.48 29.78 23.73
N GLY A 361 21.37 30.28 24.26
CA GLY A 361 21.17 31.69 24.57
C GLY A 361 20.08 31.82 25.63
N LYS A 362 20.37 31.31 26.84
CA LYS A 362 19.67 31.72 28.06
C LYS A 362 19.71 33.25 28.14
N ASN A 363 18.57 33.88 28.34
CA ASN A 363 18.48 35.09 29.15
C ASN A 363 17.14 35.09 29.88
N ASP A 364 17.21 34.60 31.12
CA ASP A 364 16.29 34.99 32.19
C ASP A 364 16.34 36.50 32.36
N VAL A 365 15.18 37.18 32.26
CA VAL A 365 14.98 38.48 32.89
C VAL A 365 13.68 38.43 33.68
N LYS A 366 13.85 38.37 35.00
CA LYS A 366 12.83 38.67 36.01
C LYS A 366 12.71 40.19 36.16
N THR A 367 11.49 40.72 36.03
CA THR A 367 11.03 41.99 36.64
C THR A 367 9.54 42.13 36.33
N SER A 368 8.64 42.62 37.17
CA SER A 368 8.50 42.80 38.61
C SER A 368 7.01 43.11 38.81
N ALA A 369 6.45 42.70 39.93
CA ALA A 369 5.06 42.95 40.29
C ALA A 369 4.77 44.47 40.45
N ARG A 370 3.59 44.92 40.00
CA ARG A 370 2.87 46.04 40.62
C ARG A 370 1.35 45.90 40.48
N LYS A 371 0.70 46.28 41.57
CA LYS A 371 -0.69 46.10 42.01
C LYS A 371 -1.71 46.92 41.19
N GLY A 372 -2.83 46.28 40.85
CA GLY A 372 -4.19 46.70 41.21
C GLY A 372 -4.95 47.68 40.29
N LYS A 373 -6.02 47.18 39.64
CA LYS A 373 -7.35 47.83 39.66
C LYS A 373 -8.45 46.89 39.14
N THR A 374 -9.47 46.71 39.97
CA THR A 374 -10.72 45.99 39.71
C THR A 374 -11.61 46.78 38.76
N VAL A 375 -12.05 46.21 37.63
CA VAL A 375 -13.25 46.65 36.89
C VAL A 375 -13.87 45.46 36.14
N ALA A 376 -15.16 45.23 36.42
CA ALA A 376 -16.23 44.57 35.65
C ALA A 376 -15.94 43.26 34.90
N VAL A 377 -16.58 42.18 35.38
CA VAL A 377 -16.88 40.96 34.65
C VAL A 377 -17.83 41.31 33.49
N SER A 378 -17.30 41.30 32.27
CA SER A 378 -18.11 41.14 31.06
C SER A 378 -17.97 39.69 30.60
N ASP A 379 -19.08 38.96 30.57
CA ASP A 379 -19.19 37.63 29.97
C ASP A 379 -18.79 37.67 28.49
N LYS A 380 -17.50 37.50 28.21
CA LYS A 380 -17.00 36.97 26.94
C LYS A 380 -16.51 35.57 27.21
N PRO A 381 -16.84 34.57 26.38
CA PRO A 381 -16.22 33.26 26.51
C PRO A 381 -14.71 33.46 26.46
N VAL A 382 -14.02 32.96 27.47
CA VAL A 382 -12.57 32.87 27.47
C VAL A 382 -12.22 31.98 26.29
N GLU A 383 -11.73 32.55 25.19
CA GLU A 383 -11.13 31.77 24.11
C GLU A 383 -9.95 31.03 24.72
N VAL A 384 -10.15 29.75 25.00
CA VAL A 384 -9.05 28.83 25.30
C VAL A 384 -8.09 28.91 24.11
N PRO A 385 -6.79 29.15 24.32
CA PRO A 385 -5.83 29.17 23.22
C PRO A 385 -5.88 27.83 22.50
N ARG A 386 -6.42 27.81 21.27
CA ARG A 386 -6.47 26.60 20.44
C ARG A 386 -5.08 26.30 19.91
N ALA A 387 -4.70 25.03 19.93
CA ALA A 387 -3.47 24.60 19.29
C ALA A 387 -3.60 24.73 17.77
N LEU A 388 -2.56 25.23 17.11
CA LEU A 388 -2.52 25.29 15.65
C LEU A 388 -1.75 24.09 15.12
N ARG A 389 -2.43 23.22 14.39
CA ARG A 389 -1.81 22.08 13.70
C ARG A 389 -1.59 22.43 12.24
N LYS A 390 -0.34 22.40 11.79
CA LYS A 390 0.00 22.65 10.38
C LYS A 390 -0.31 21.40 9.57
N VAL A 391 -1.12 21.53 8.52
CA VAL A 391 -1.57 20.40 7.69
C VAL A 391 -0.82 20.34 6.35
N GLY A 392 -0.09 21.39 6.00
CA GLY A 392 0.65 21.42 4.74
C GLY A 392 1.16 22.78 4.32
N VAL A 393 2.05 22.73 3.33
CA VAL A 393 2.61 23.89 2.64
C VAL A 393 2.43 23.69 1.15
N TRP A 394 1.99 24.72 0.42
CA TRP A 394 1.87 24.67 -1.03
C TRP A 394 2.36 25.95 -1.70
N LYS A 395 3.19 25.81 -2.74
CA LYS A 395 3.61 26.92 -3.59
C LYS A 395 2.75 26.95 -4.85
N VAL A 396 2.16 28.10 -5.13
CA VAL A 396 1.27 28.31 -6.27
C VAL A 396 1.69 29.55 -7.06
N SER A 397 1.32 29.57 -8.33
CA SER A 397 1.56 30.69 -9.26
C SER A 397 0.29 31.50 -9.53
N ASP A 398 -0.90 30.91 -9.34
CA ASP A 398 -2.15 31.61 -9.60
C ASP A 398 -2.68 32.28 -8.33
N PRO A 399 -3.21 33.51 -8.43
CA PRO A 399 -3.76 34.23 -7.29
C PRO A 399 -5.11 33.69 -6.83
N ILE A 400 -5.79 32.88 -7.65
CA ILE A 400 -7.10 32.29 -7.33
C ILE A 400 -6.88 30.83 -6.94
N LEU A 401 -7.40 30.48 -5.77
CA LEU A 401 -7.33 29.15 -5.19
C LEU A 401 -8.75 28.67 -4.89
N PHE A 402 -9.11 27.49 -5.37
CA PHE A 402 -10.39 26.87 -5.04
C PHE A 402 -10.19 25.83 -3.95
N LEU A 403 -11.01 25.91 -2.91
CA LEU A 403 -11.12 24.94 -1.83
C LEU A 403 -12.39 24.13 -2.10
N GLU A 404 -12.26 22.84 -2.38
CA GLU A 404 -13.35 21.89 -2.53
C GLU A 404 -13.24 20.89 -1.39
N PHE A 405 -14.20 20.87 -0.46
CA PHE A 405 -14.13 19.97 0.69
C PHE A 405 -15.43 19.18 0.87
N TRP A 406 -15.29 17.98 1.43
CA TRP A 406 -16.38 17.07 1.76
C TRP A 406 -16.02 16.20 2.97
N ASP A 407 -17.04 15.70 3.64
CA ASP A 407 -16.92 14.66 4.65
C ASP A 407 -16.79 13.30 3.95
N ASP A 408 -15.72 12.56 4.24
CA ASP A 408 -15.51 11.20 3.72
C ASP A 408 -16.03 10.09 4.68
N GLN A 409 -16.70 10.45 5.77
CA GLN A 409 -17.25 9.55 6.78
C GLN A 409 -18.78 9.66 6.90
N ILE A 410 -19.28 9.97 8.11
CA ILE A 410 -20.69 10.01 8.49
C ILE A 410 -21.03 11.47 8.78
N GLN A 411 -21.94 12.03 7.99
CA GLN A 411 -22.46 13.35 8.24
C GLN A 411 -23.23 13.37 9.56
N ASP A 412 -22.63 13.92 10.60
CA ASP A 412 -23.14 13.92 11.98
C ASP A 412 -23.36 15.35 12.53
N GLY A 413 -23.18 16.36 11.68
CA GLY A 413 -23.51 17.76 11.98
C GLY A 413 -22.31 18.67 12.21
N ASP A 414 -21.11 18.23 11.82
CA ASP A 414 -19.88 19.02 11.83
C ASP A 414 -20.01 20.38 11.11
N LYS A 415 -19.42 21.41 11.72
CA LYS A 415 -19.34 22.78 11.21
C LYS A 415 -17.95 23.35 11.43
N ILE A 416 -17.44 23.98 10.37
CA ILE A 416 -16.13 24.65 10.39
C ILE A 416 -16.21 26.09 9.91
N SER A 417 -15.30 26.92 10.38
CA SER A 417 -15.02 28.26 9.85
C SER A 417 -13.66 28.27 9.13
N ILE A 418 -13.58 28.99 8.02
CA ILE A 418 -12.39 29.14 7.19
C ILE A 418 -11.93 30.59 7.27
N LEU A 419 -10.70 30.80 7.74
CA LEU A 419 -10.05 32.10 7.81
C LEU A 419 -8.85 32.13 6.87
N VAL A 420 -8.68 33.24 6.15
CA VAL A 420 -7.51 33.49 5.31
C VAL A 420 -6.80 34.73 5.85
N ASN A 421 -5.57 34.55 6.33
CA ASN A 421 -4.78 35.59 7.00
C ASN A 421 -5.54 36.25 8.16
N GLU A 422 -6.13 35.43 9.03
CA GLU A 422 -6.99 35.82 10.16
C GLU A 422 -8.32 36.52 9.77
N VAL A 423 -8.62 36.64 8.47
CA VAL A 423 -9.90 37.19 7.99
C VAL A 423 -10.86 36.04 7.69
N PRO A 424 -12.04 35.97 8.33
CA PRO A 424 -13.02 34.93 8.02
C PRO A 424 -13.53 35.09 6.59
N VAL A 425 -13.44 34.01 5.82
CA VAL A 425 -13.95 33.92 4.44
C VAL A 425 -15.26 33.15 4.41
N GLN A 426 -15.41 32.16 5.29
CA GLN A 426 -16.63 31.39 5.46
C GLN A 426 -16.79 31.00 6.93
N ASN A 427 -17.98 31.14 7.50
CA ASN A 427 -18.27 30.75 8.89
C ASN A 427 -19.39 29.70 8.95
N GLY A 428 -19.37 28.81 9.94
CA GLY A 428 -20.48 27.89 10.22
C GLY A 428 -20.76 26.88 9.11
N LEU A 429 -19.75 26.55 8.33
CA LEU A 429 -19.86 25.72 7.13
C LEU A 429 -20.07 24.27 7.51
N ALA A 430 -21.25 23.73 7.18
CA ALA A 430 -21.54 22.33 7.43
C ALA A 430 -20.65 21.43 6.56
N VAL A 431 -19.96 20.47 7.18
CA VAL A 431 -19.18 19.47 6.45
C VAL A 431 -20.16 18.43 5.91
N LEU A 432 -20.38 18.43 4.60
CA LEU A 432 -21.33 17.54 3.93
C LEU A 432 -20.60 16.49 3.11
N ARG A 433 -21.26 15.36 2.82
CA ARG A 433 -20.76 14.38 1.85
C ARG A 433 -20.69 14.92 0.42
N GLU A 434 -21.58 15.85 0.07
CA GLU A 434 -21.53 16.52 -1.23
C GLU A 434 -20.40 17.57 -1.25
N PRO A 435 -19.48 17.54 -2.23
CA PRO A 435 -18.38 18.49 -2.30
C PRO A 435 -18.85 19.93 -2.37
N GLN A 436 -18.33 20.75 -1.47
CA GLN A 436 -18.59 22.18 -1.40
C GLN A 436 -17.36 22.96 -1.87
N ARG A 437 -17.56 23.87 -2.82
CA ARG A 437 -16.47 24.63 -3.45
C ARG A 437 -16.50 26.10 -3.07
N ILE A 438 -15.37 26.63 -2.62
CA ILE A 438 -15.14 28.02 -2.22
C ILE A 438 -13.94 28.56 -2.96
N GLY A 439 -14.08 29.73 -3.59
CA GLY A 439 -12.96 30.46 -4.20
C GLY A 439 -12.35 31.44 -3.21
N ILE A 440 -11.03 31.43 -3.07
CA ILE A 440 -10.27 32.40 -2.28
C ILE A 440 -9.23 33.10 -3.14
N THR A 441 -9.00 34.38 -2.86
CA THR A 441 -7.97 35.19 -3.52
C THR A 441 -6.76 35.34 -2.60
N LEU A 442 -5.60 34.89 -3.08
CA LEU A 442 -4.33 34.94 -2.36
C LEU A 442 -3.67 36.31 -2.51
N LYS A 443 -3.01 36.76 -1.45
CA LYS A 443 -2.07 37.90 -1.50
C LYS A 443 -0.70 37.41 -1.97
N LYS A 444 0.08 38.28 -2.59
CA LYS A 444 1.47 37.96 -2.96
C LYS A 444 2.27 37.57 -1.70
N GLY A 445 3.06 36.50 -1.79
CA GLY A 445 3.81 35.96 -0.65
C GLY A 445 3.01 34.92 0.16
N LEU A 446 3.30 34.83 1.47
CA LEU A 446 2.72 33.82 2.36
C LEU A 446 1.27 34.15 2.73
N ASN A 447 0.39 33.18 2.54
CA ASN A 447 -1.01 33.21 3.00
C ASN A 447 -1.24 32.05 3.97
N ARG A 448 -1.90 32.32 5.08
CA ARG A 448 -2.29 31.30 6.07
C ARG A 448 -3.78 31.06 5.97
N ILE A 449 -4.17 29.82 5.67
CA ILE A 449 -5.57 29.39 5.67
C ILE A 449 -5.78 28.56 6.92
N ARG A 450 -6.66 29.03 7.82
CA ARG A 450 -7.01 28.34 9.07
C ARG A 450 -8.41 27.77 8.96
N PHE A 451 -8.55 26.51 9.35
CA PHE A 451 -9.82 25.80 9.48
C PHE A 451 -10.07 25.60 10.97
N VAL A 452 -11.21 26.09 11.43
CA VAL A 452 -11.57 26.22 12.84
C VAL A 452 -12.84 25.40 13.05
N ALA A 453 -12.84 24.47 14.01
CA ALA A 453 -14.07 23.76 14.36
C ALA A 453 -15.02 24.70 15.11
N ASP A 454 -16.23 24.88 14.59
CA ASP A 454 -17.30 25.62 15.29
C ASP A 454 -18.06 24.69 16.25
N ASN A 455 -18.14 23.40 15.90
CA ASN A 455 -18.61 22.30 16.74
C ASN A 455 -17.85 21.01 16.37
N GLU A 456 -18.16 19.92 17.07
CA GLU A 456 -17.53 18.60 16.91
C GLU A 456 -18.44 17.47 16.42
N GLY A 457 -19.63 17.85 15.92
CA GLY A 457 -20.63 16.87 15.51
C GLY A 457 -21.01 15.89 16.63
N GLY A 458 -21.30 14.65 16.24
CA GLY A 458 -21.55 13.53 17.13
C GLY A 458 -20.31 12.66 17.38
N ILE A 459 -19.31 12.74 16.51
CA ILE A 459 -18.08 11.94 16.51
C ILE A 459 -16.87 12.87 16.34
N PRO A 460 -16.27 13.36 17.44
CA PRO A 460 -15.05 14.16 17.36
C PRO A 460 -13.84 13.33 16.91
N PRO A 461 -12.83 13.93 16.25
CA PRO A 461 -12.78 15.31 15.72
C PRO A 461 -13.39 15.43 14.32
N ASN A 462 -13.73 16.65 13.86
CA ASN A 462 -14.29 16.86 12.53
C ASN A 462 -13.29 16.45 11.47
N THR A 463 -13.66 15.49 10.64
CA THR A 463 -12.83 15.02 9.53
C THR A 463 -13.40 15.51 8.21
N ALA A 464 -12.56 16.17 7.41
CA ALA A 464 -12.93 16.58 6.06
C ALA A 464 -11.78 16.36 5.10
N VAL A 465 -12.08 15.96 3.88
CA VAL A 465 -11.12 15.98 2.78
C VAL A 465 -11.22 17.34 2.12
N LEU A 466 -10.08 18.00 1.93
CA LEU A 466 -9.94 19.28 1.25
C LEU A 466 -9.10 19.09 -0.01
N LYS A 467 -9.72 19.24 -1.17
CA LYS A 467 -9.06 19.43 -2.45
C LYS A 467 -8.83 20.91 -2.70
N MET A 468 -7.59 21.29 -2.94
CA MET A 468 -7.22 22.65 -3.32
C MET A 468 -6.79 22.69 -4.78
N SER A 469 -7.32 23.63 -5.55
CA SER A 469 -7.04 23.79 -6.98
C SER A 469 -6.53 25.20 -7.30
N SER A 470 -5.36 25.29 -7.94
CA SER A 470 -4.76 26.54 -8.42
C SER A 470 -4.37 26.34 -9.89
N GLY A 471 -5.06 27.06 -10.79
CA GLY A 471 -4.90 26.84 -12.24
C GLY A 471 -5.20 25.40 -12.62
N ASN A 472 -4.21 24.70 -13.18
CA ASN A 472 -4.31 23.29 -13.58
C ASN A 472 -3.81 22.31 -12.51
N LYS A 473 -3.34 22.79 -11.36
CA LYS A 473 -2.77 21.96 -10.29
C LYS A 473 -3.82 21.71 -9.21
N ASN A 474 -3.89 20.47 -8.73
CA ASN A 474 -4.77 20.07 -7.64
C ASN A 474 -3.94 19.39 -6.54
N ARG A 475 -4.32 19.58 -5.28
CA ARG A 475 -3.72 18.87 -4.15
C ARG A 475 -4.76 18.55 -3.10
N LEU A 476 -4.67 17.37 -2.50
CA LEU A 476 -5.57 16.94 -1.42
C LEU A 476 -4.90 17.12 -0.06
N PHE A 477 -5.67 17.54 0.92
CA PHE A 477 -5.32 17.70 2.32
C PHE A 477 -6.42 17.07 3.17
N TYR A 478 -6.07 16.47 4.29
CA TYR A 478 -7.04 15.89 5.21
C TYR A 478 -7.09 16.75 6.47
N LEU A 479 -8.24 17.34 6.70
CA LEU A 479 -8.51 18.16 7.87
C LEU A 479 -8.99 17.26 8.99
N ASN A 480 -8.46 17.50 10.17
CA ASN A 480 -8.95 16.98 11.44
C ASN A 480 -8.90 18.14 12.44
N THR A 481 -10.05 18.77 12.65
CA THR A 481 -10.23 19.95 13.51
C THR A 481 -11.06 19.58 14.73
N SER A 482 -10.72 20.14 15.88
CA SER A 482 -11.45 19.99 17.15
C SER A 482 -11.68 21.36 17.77
N LEU A 483 -12.49 21.43 18.82
CA LEU A 483 -12.66 22.64 19.61
C LEU A 483 -11.34 23.10 20.27
N GLU A 484 -10.36 22.20 20.38
CA GLU A 484 -9.04 22.46 20.95
C GLU A 484 -7.93 22.67 19.88
N VAL A 485 -8.11 22.13 18.67
CA VAL A 485 -7.07 22.10 17.62
C VAL A 485 -7.61 22.61 16.28
N ASP A 486 -7.07 23.73 15.81
CA ASP A 486 -7.34 24.26 14.48
C ASP A 486 -6.32 23.69 13.48
N ASN A 487 -6.69 23.65 12.20
CA ASN A 487 -5.80 23.23 11.12
C ASN A 487 -5.33 24.43 10.30
N VAL A 488 -4.05 24.46 9.94
CA VAL A 488 -3.43 25.58 9.23
C VAL A 488 -2.70 25.10 7.98
N LEU A 489 -3.00 25.72 6.84
CA LEU A 489 -2.26 25.57 5.58
C LEU A 489 -1.50 26.85 5.25
N GLU A 490 -0.24 26.68 4.84
CA GLU A 490 0.61 27.80 4.40
C GLU A 490 0.78 27.77 2.88
N ILE A 491 0.26 28.79 2.21
CA ILE A 491 0.25 28.90 0.76
C ILE A 491 1.10 30.08 0.31
N THR A 492 2.16 29.82 -0.45
CA THR A 492 3.02 30.87 -0.98
C THR A 492 2.68 31.14 -2.44
N LEU A 493 2.18 32.35 -2.71
CA LEU A 493 2.01 32.87 -4.08
C LEU A 493 3.34 33.45 -4.57
N SER A 494 3.86 32.86 -5.65
CA SER A 494 5.17 33.19 -6.25
C SER A 494 5.12 34.43 -7.13
#